data_AF-A0A5M3M8F4-F1
#
_entry.id   AF-A0A5M3M8F4-F1
#
_cell.length_a   1.000
_cell.length_b   1.000
_cell.length_c   1.000
_cell.angle_alpha   90.00
_cell.angle_beta   90.00
_cell.angle_gamma   90.00
#
_symmetry.space_group_name_H-M   'P 1'
#
loop_
_entity.id
_entity.type
_entity.pdbx_description
1 polymer ?
#
loop_
_entity_poly.entity_id
_entity_poly.type
_entity_poly.pdbx_seq_one_letter_code
_entity_poly.pdbx_strand_id
1 'polypeptide(L)'
;MASRFALSSLRAARPRAVPTVARAVSARSMSSQPPSEKASQIIDNMPSSPGLVTKTGSVILGSGLLATAISQELYVVNEETVVLAGTAILFAFIGKMIREPYRDWADGHIDRVRKVLEGARAEHTQAVKDRINSVEQMKDVVSLTEGLFALSKETAQLESEAFVQKQKVALASELKSVLDSWVRFEQQQKESEQAELARSVIDKVLASLKDEKTQRDILNNAIADIEQLVKSKQI
;
A
#
# COMPACT_ATOMS: atom_id res chain seq x y z
N MET A 1 -13.49 1.75 45.07
CA MET A 1 -14.39 1.41 46.20
C MET A 1 -15.71 0.96 45.59
N ALA A 2 -16.30 -0.21 45.79
CA ALA A 2 -15.98 -1.37 46.59
C ALA A 2 -16.71 -2.57 45.94
N SER A 3 -16.03 -3.72 45.95
CA SER A 3 -16.50 -5.03 45.56
C SER A 3 -17.69 -5.47 46.43
N ARG A 4 -18.75 -5.99 45.79
CA ARG A 4 -19.84 -6.67 46.50
C ARG A 4 -19.62 -8.18 46.44
N PHE A 5 -19.03 -8.68 47.52
CA PHE A 5 -19.03 -10.09 47.88
C PHE A 5 -20.45 -10.50 48.29
N ALA A 6 -20.99 -11.56 47.69
CA ALA A 6 -22.18 -12.24 48.19
C ALA A 6 -21.77 -13.64 48.66
N LEU A 7 -21.63 -13.76 49.98
CA LEU A 7 -21.57 -15.02 50.71
C LEU A 7 -23.01 -15.43 51.05
N SER A 8 -23.48 -16.59 50.60
CA SER A 8 -24.71 -17.19 51.14
C SER A 8 -24.42 -18.56 51.76
N SER A 9 -24.28 -18.52 53.09
CA SER A 9 -24.75 -19.46 54.10
C SER A 9 -25.02 -20.94 53.74
N LEU A 10 -24.26 -21.80 54.43
CA LEU A 10 -24.60 -23.17 54.84
C LEU A 10 -25.79 -23.21 55.80
N ARG A 11 -26.71 -24.19 55.67
CA ARG A 11 -27.28 -24.93 56.82
C ARG A 11 -28.01 -26.24 56.43
N ALA A 12 -27.48 -27.36 56.98
CA ALA A 12 -28.09 -28.57 57.57
C ALA A 12 -29.38 -29.24 57.02
N ALA A 13 -29.71 -30.51 57.29
CA ALA A 13 -29.03 -31.81 57.38
C ALA A 13 -30.12 -32.88 57.71
N ARG A 14 -30.25 -33.93 56.87
CA ARG A 14 -30.70 -35.34 57.13
C ARG A 14 -32.17 -35.64 57.55
N PRO A 15 -32.72 -36.90 57.42
CA PRO A 15 -32.06 -38.20 57.13
C PRO A 15 -32.72 -39.16 56.09
N ARG A 16 -31.92 -40.18 55.70
CA ARG A 16 -32.20 -41.59 55.32
C ARG A 16 -33.38 -41.95 54.38
N ALA A 17 -33.03 -42.50 53.22
CA ALA A 17 -33.52 -43.80 52.75
C ALA A 17 -32.40 -44.52 51.97
N VAL A 18 -32.11 -45.75 52.34
CA VAL A 18 -31.11 -46.62 51.72
C VAL A 18 -31.85 -47.49 50.71
N PRO A 19 -31.44 -47.52 49.43
CA PRO A 19 -31.61 -48.71 48.63
C PRO A 19 -30.23 -49.30 48.36
N THR A 20 -29.95 -50.42 49.02
CA THR A 20 -28.95 -51.39 48.58
C THR A 20 -29.42 -51.97 47.26
N VAL A 21 -28.99 -51.38 46.14
CA VAL A 21 -29.10 -52.02 44.83
C VAL A 21 -27.77 -52.71 44.57
N ALA A 22 -27.83 -54.03 44.55
CA ALA A 22 -26.72 -54.91 44.18
C ALA A 22 -26.05 -54.39 42.91
N ARG A 23 -24.75 -54.14 42.99
CA ARG A 23 -23.90 -53.80 41.86
C ARG A 23 -23.70 -55.05 41.01
N ALA A 24 -24.70 -55.38 40.18
CA ALA A 24 -24.46 -56.20 39.02
C ALA A 24 -23.62 -55.35 38.05
N VAL A 25 -22.32 -55.59 37.99
CA VAL A 25 -21.49 -55.15 36.87
C VAL A 25 -21.99 -55.91 35.65
N SER A 26 -23.05 -55.40 35.03
CA SER A 26 -23.49 -55.83 33.72
C SER A 26 -22.42 -55.33 32.75
N ALA A 27 -21.52 -56.22 32.35
CA ALA A 27 -20.54 -56.03 31.29
C ALA A 27 -21.24 -55.98 29.91
N ARG A 28 -22.26 -55.13 29.78
CA ARG A 28 -23.01 -54.89 28.56
C ARG A 28 -22.97 -53.41 28.25
N SER A 29 -21.80 -52.96 27.78
CA SER A 29 -21.65 -51.64 27.20
C SER A 29 -21.21 -51.80 25.76
N MET A 30 -22.13 -51.47 24.85
CA MET A 30 -21.91 -51.03 23.46
C MET A 30 -21.57 -52.08 22.38
N SER A 31 -22.60 -52.75 21.86
CA SER A 31 -22.62 -53.18 20.45
C SER A 31 -23.74 -52.45 19.70
N SER A 32 -23.46 -51.25 19.16
CA SER A 32 -24.41 -50.47 18.37
C SER A 32 -24.35 -50.76 16.87
N GLN A 33 -23.68 -51.83 16.44
CA GLN A 33 -23.62 -52.25 15.03
C GLN A 33 -24.08 -53.70 14.90
N PRO A 34 -24.83 -54.06 13.83
CA PRO A 34 -25.22 -55.42 13.58
C PRO A 34 -23.96 -56.30 13.43
N PRO A 35 -24.00 -57.56 13.91
CA PRO A 35 -22.84 -58.44 13.95
C PRO A 35 -22.20 -58.68 12.56
N SER A 36 -23.00 -58.59 11.49
CA SER A 36 -22.54 -58.65 10.10
C SER A 36 -21.57 -57.51 9.74
N GLU A 37 -21.85 -56.28 10.17
CA GLU A 37 -21.03 -55.11 9.87
C GLU A 37 -19.71 -55.08 10.67
N LYS A 38 -19.72 -55.63 11.89
CA LYS A 38 -18.48 -55.81 12.65
C LYS A 38 -17.58 -56.88 12.05
N ALA A 39 -18.17 -57.98 11.60
CA ALA A 39 -17.45 -59.05 10.93
C ALA A 39 -16.81 -58.57 9.62
N SER A 40 -17.53 -57.76 8.82
CA SER A 40 -16.95 -57.16 7.61
C SER A 40 -15.80 -56.21 7.95
N GLN A 41 -15.93 -55.35 8.97
CA GLN A 41 -14.84 -54.47 9.40
C GLN A 41 -13.57 -55.23 9.84
N ILE A 42 -13.72 -56.40 10.48
CA ILE A 42 -12.57 -57.22 10.88
C ILE A 42 -11.87 -57.81 9.65
N ILE A 43 -12.64 -58.28 8.66
CA ILE A 43 -12.10 -58.81 7.40
C ILE A 43 -11.43 -57.68 6.61
N ASP A 44 -12.02 -56.49 6.60
CA ASP A 44 -11.52 -55.34 5.86
C ASP A 44 -10.21 -54.78 6.44
N ASN A 45 -10.01 -54.87 7.75
CA ASN A 45 -8.78 -54.46 8.43
C ASN A 45 -7.63 -55.48 8.30
N MET A 46 -7.87 -56.66 7.74
CA MET A 46 -6.86 -57.70 7.60
C MET A 46 -5.88 -57.37 6.45
N PRO A 47 -4.57 -57.64 6.61
CA PRO A 47 -3.58 -57.42 5.57
C PRO A 47 -3.95 -58.16 4.28
N SER A 48 -3.84 -57.43 3.17
CA SER A 48 -4.02 -57.94 1.82
C SER A 48 -2.79 -57.53 1.02
N SER A 49 -2.07 -58.48 0.45
CA SER A 49 -1.05 -58.21 -0.55
C SER A 49 -1.62 -58.54 -1.93
N PRO A 50 -1.48 -57.66 -2.92
CA PRO A 50 -1.97 -57.95 -4.26
C PRO A 50 -1.26 -59.19 -4.82
N GLY A 51 -2.03 -60.21 -5.18
CA GLY A 51 -1.56 -61.42 -5.87
C GLY A 51 -1.18 -62.63 -5.02
N LEU A 52 -1.15 -62.55 -3.67
CA LEU A 52 -0.71 -63.68 -2.82
C LEU A 52 -1.69 -64.07 -1.70
N VAL A 53 -2.33 -63.10 -1.04
CA VAL A 53 -3.22 -63.39 0.09
C VAL A 53 -4.45 -62.48 0.04
N THR A 54 -5.64 -63.09 -0.07
CA THR A 54 -6.92 -62.39 0.01
C THR A 54 -7.30 -62.11 1.46
N LYS A 55 -8.12 -61.08 1.71
CA LYS A 55 -8.56 -60.69 3.07
C LYS A 55 -9.27 -61.81 3.83
N THR A 56 -10.10 -62.59 3.14
CA THR A 56 -10.73 -63.79 3.69
C THR A 56 -9.75 -64.96 3.78
N GLY A 57 -8.83 -65.05 2.81
CA GLY A 57 -7.76 -66.04 2.79
C GLY A 57 -6.85 -65.94 4.01
N SER A 58 -6.44 -64.74 4.44
CA SER A 58 -5.59 -64.57 5.64
C SER A 58 -6.29 -64.99 6.92
N VAL A 59 -7.60 -64.71 7.07
CA VAL A 59 -8.39 -65.17 8.22
C VAL A 59 -8.50 -66.69 8.24
N ILE A 60 -8.85 -67.29 7.09
CA ILE A 60 -9.02 -68.75 6.97
C ILE A 60 -7.68 -69.45 7.19
N LEU A 61 -6.61 -68.98 6.55
CA LEU A 61 -5.26 -69.52 6.73
C LEU A 61 -4.77 -69.37 8.18
N GLY A 62 -4.96 -68.21 8.80
CA GLY A 62 -4.60 -67.99 10.20
C GLY A 62 -5.36 -68.94 11.14
N SER A 63 -6.68 -69.03 11.00
CA SER A 63 -7.50 -69.94 11.81
C SER A 63 -7.18 -71.42 11.54
N GLY A 64 -6.89 -71.77 10.29
CA GLY A 64 -6.54 -73.12 9.87
C GLY A 64 -5.20 -73.55 10.46
N LEU A 65 -4.17 -72.70 10.37
CA LEU A 65 -2.86 -72.96 10.96
C LEU A 65 -2.93 -73.11 12.48
N LEU A 66 -3.75 -72.28 13.15
CA LEU A 66 -3.98 -72.43 14.59
C LEU A 66 -4.69 -73.74 14.93
N ALA A 67 -5.75 -74.09 14.18
CA ALA A 67 -6.48 -75.33 14.38
C ALA A 67 -5.59 -76.57 14.12
N THR A 68 -4.74 -76.54 13.08
CA THR A 68 -3.80 -77.64 12.81
C THR A 68 -2.68 -77.70 13.84
N ALA A 69 -2.16 -76.56 14.31
CA ALA A 69 -1.14 -76.52 15.35
C ALA A 69 -1.64 -77.12 16.68
N ILE A 70 -2.92 -76.89 17.03
CA ILE A 70 -3.56 -77.50 18.20
C ILE A 70 -3.85 -78.98 17.92
N SER A 71 -4.44 -79.31 16.77
CA SER A 71 -4.86 -80.68 16.44
C SER A 71 -3.70 -81.65 16.27
N GLN A 72 -2.53 -81.17 15.84
CA GLN A 72 -1.32 -81.99 15.67
C GLN A 72 -0.37 -81.88 16.87
N GLU A 73 -0.80 -81.26 17.98
CA GLU A 73 0.01 -80.98 19.17
C GLU A 73 1.35 -80.27 18.88
N LEU A 74 1.43 -79.58 17.72
CA LEU A 74 2.59 -78.78 17.34
C LEU A 74 2.83 -77.63 18.35
N TYR A 75 1.75 -77.18 18.99
CA TYR A 75 1.79 -76.28 20.13
C TYR A 75 1.23 -76.98 21.39
N VAL A 76 2.11 -77.29 22.34
CA VAL A 76 1.74 -77.90 23.62
C VAL A 76 1.48 -76.82 24.65
N VAL A 77 0.29 -76.83 25.23
CA VAL A 77 -0.09 -75.89 26.30
C VAL A 77 0.63 -76.27 27.59
N ASN A 78 1.72 -75.56 27.88
CA ASN A 78 2.49 -75.70 29.12
C ASN A 78 2.32 -74.46 30.05
N GLU A 79 2.91 -74.48 31.23
CA GLU A 79 2.94 -73.36 32.19
C GLU A 79 3.46 -72.05 31.60
N GLU A 80 4.41 -72.12 30.65
CA GLU A 80 4.94 -70.96 29.94
C GLU A 80 3.89 -70.24 29.06
N THR A 81 2.80 -70.91 28.68
CA THR A 81 1.72 -70.29 27.88
C THR A 81 0.93 -69.25 28.68
N VAL A 82 0.81 -69.45 30.00
CA VAL A 82 0.20 -68.48 30.92
C VAL A 82 1.11 -67.25 31.06
N VAL A 83 2.43 -67.47 31.14
CA VAL A 83 3.43 -66.40 31.16
C VAL A 83 3.42 -65.62 29.84
N LEU A 84 3.34 -66.31 28.69
CA LEU A 84 3.23 -65.70 27.36
C LEU A 84 1.96 -64.85 27.26
N ALA A 85 0.80 -65.40 27.65
CA ALA A 85 -0.46 -64.68 27.62
C ALA A 85 -0.43 -63.42 28.51
N GLY A 86 0.09 -63.53 29.73
CA GLY A 86 0.27 -62.39 30.64
C GLY A 86 1.20 -61.31 30.06
N THR A 87 2.31 -61.72 29.47
CA THR A 87 3.28 -60.82 28.82
C THR A 87 2.68 -60.13 27.59
N ALA A 88 1.89 -60.86 26.78
CA ALA A 88 1.21 -60.30 25.61
C ALA A 88 0.17 -59.23 26.00
N ILE A 89 -0.61 -59.47 27.07
CA ILE A 89 -1.56 -58.48 27.61
C ILE A 89 -0.82 -57.25 28.14
N LEU A 90 0.29 -57.45 28.86
CA LEU A 90 1.13 -56.36 29.36
C LEU A 90 1.67 -55.50 28.21
N PHE A 91 2.24 -56.10 27.17
CA PHE A 91 2.73 -55.36 26.00
C PHE A 91 1.61 -54.67 25.23
N ALA A 92 0.44 -55.30 25.09
CA ALA A 92 -0.72 -54.66 24.46
C ALA A 92 -1.17 -53.41 25.24
N PHE A 93 -1.15 -53.47 26.57
CA PHE A 93 -1.50 -52.34 27.42
C PHE A 93 -0.45 -51.23 27.37
N ILE A 94 0.84 -51.57 27.44
CA ILE A 94 1.96 -50.62 27.29
C ILE A 94 1.92 -49.96 25.91
N GLY A 95 1.72 -50.75 24.85
CA GLY A 95 1.60 -50.24 23.49
C GLY A 95 0.46 -49.24 23.35
N LYS A 96 -0.70 -49.51 23.97
CA LYS A 96 -1.82 -48.56 23.97
C LYS A 96 -1.51 -47.29 24.75
N MET A 97 -0.81 -47.39 25.88
CA MET A 97 -0.47 -46.25 26.73
C MET A 97 0.60 -45.32 26.12
N ILE A 98 1.61 -45.88 25.45
CA ILE A 98 2.74 -45.11 24.91
C ILE A 98 2.45 -44.55 23.51
N ARG A 99 1.50 -45.13 22.77
CA ARG A 99 1.23 -44.77 21.37
C ARG A 99 0.92 -43.29 21.17
N GLU A 100 -0.01 -42.73 21.95
CA GLU A 100 -0.41 -41.33 21.84
C GLU A 100 0.72 -40.36 22.22
N PRO A 101 1.36 -40.47 23.41
CA PRO A 101 2.43 -39.54 23.77
C PRO A 101 3.67 -39.66 22.86
N TYR A 102 3.97 -40.86 22.36
CA TYR A 102 5.05 -41.02 21.38
C TYR A 102 4.73 -40.36 20.04
N ARG A 103 3.48 -40.49 19.58
CA ARG A 103 3.02 -39.84 18.35
C ARG A 103 3.09 -38.31 18.48
N ASP A 104 2.56 -37.75 19.55
CA ASP A 104 2.57 -36.31 19.78
C ASP A 104 4.01 -35.77 19.88
N TRP A 105 4.91 -36.53 20.52
CA TRP A 105 6.33 -36.21 20.58
C TRP A 105 6.99 -36.24 19.20
N ALA A 106 6.71 -37.28 18.39
CA ALA A 106 7.25 -37.44 17.05
C ALA A 106 6.75 -36.33 16.12
N ASP A 107 5.43 -36.06 16.12
CA ASP A 107 4.81 -35.01 15.32
C ASP A 107 5.36 -33.63 15.73
N GLY A 108 5.51 -33.36 17.03
CA GLY A 108 6.12 -32.12 17.52
C GLY A 108 7.60 -31.94 17.13
N HIS A 109 8.37 -33.03 17.04
CA HIS A 109 9.75 -32.99 16.57
C HIS A 109 9.81 -32.69 15.06
N ILE A 110 8.97 -33.37 14.27
CA ILE A 110 8.85 -33.15 12.82
C ILE A 110 8.45 -31.70 12.54
N ASP A 111 7.45 -31.18 13.24
CA ASP A 111 6.97 -29.81 13.07
C ASP A 111 8.03 -28.78 13.44
N ARG A 112 8.83 -29.02 14.49
CA ARG A 112 9.95 -28.13 14.84
C ARG A 112 10.98 -28.07 13.71
N VAL A 113 11.40 -29.22 13.19
CA VAL A 113 12.39 -29.30 12.10
C VAL A 113 11.82 -28.62 10.85
N ARG A 114 10.56 -28.89 10.52
CA ARG A 114 9.87 -28.28 9.39
C ARG A 114 9.81 -26.75 9.52
N LYS A 115 9.42 -26.24 10.69
CA LYS A 115 9.32 -24.80 10.96
C LYS A 115 10.68 -24.09 10.84
N VAL A 116 11.76 -24.71 11.32
CA VAL A 116 13.11 -24.17 11.17
C VAL A 116 13.51 -24.13 9.69
N LEU A 117 13.22 -25.19 8.93
CA LEU A 117 13.58 -25.25 7.51
C LEU A 117 12.77 -24.26 6.65
N GLU A 118 11.47 -24.14 6.90
CA GLU A 118 10.60 -23.16 6.23
C GLU A 118 10.99 -21.72 6.64
N GLY A 119 11.28 -21.48 7.91
CA GLY A 119 11.77 -20.20 8.42
C GLY A 119 13.09 -19.79 7.78
N ALA A 120 14.07 -20.69 7.72
CA ALA A 120 15.36 -20.44 7.09
C ALA A 120 15.21 -20.14 5.58
N ARG A 121 14.34 -20.85 4.86
CA ARG A 121 14.06 -20.55 3.45
C ARG A 121 13.42 -19.18 3.25
N ALA A 122 12.45 -18.83 4.10
CA ALA A 122 11.79 -17.53 4.05
C ALA A 122 12.78 -16.39 4.33
N GLU A 123 13.60 -16.52 5.38
CA GLU A 123 14.64 -15.55 5.75
C GLU A 123 15.69 -15.39 4.64
N HIS A 124 16.17 -16.49 4.06
CA HIS A 124 17.11 -16.43 2.93
C HIS A 124 16.50 -15.74 1.71
N THR A 125 15.24 -16.03 1.41
CA THR A 125 14.52 -15.39 0.30
C THR A 125 14.34 -13.90 0.55
N GLN A 126 14.04 -13.51 1.79
CA GLN A 126 13.90 -12.11 2.17
C GLN A 126 15.23 -11.37 2.08
N ALA A 127 16.32 -11.94 2.62
CA ALA A 127 17.65 -11.35 2.54
C ALA A 127 18.12 -11.15 1.09
N VAL A 128 17.80 -12.09 0.20
CA VAL A 128 18.09 -11.97 -1.23
C VAL A 128 17.25 -10.84 -1.86
N LYS A 129 15.96 -10.72 -1.53
CA LYS A 129 15.12 -9.62 -2.00
C LYS A 129 15.62 -8.26 -1.52
N ASP A 130 16.00 -8.15 -0.24
CA ASP A 130 16.53 -6.91 0.32
C ASP A 130 17.85 -6.51 -0.36
N ARG A 131 18.70 -7.50 -0.67
CA ARG A 131 19.94 -7.27 -1.43
C ARG A 131 19.65 -6.82 -2.86
N ILE A 132 18.66 -7.41 -3.52
CA ILE A 132 18.22 -6.99 -4.87
C ILE A 132 17.73 -5.54 -4.84
N ASN A 133 16.85 -5.19 -3.89
CA ASN A 133 16.34 -3.82 -3.75
C ASN A 133 17.47 -2.80 -3.51
N SER A 134 18.47 -3.15 -2.69
CA SER A 134 19.64 -2.30 -2.46
C SER A 134 20.50 -2.13 -3.71
N VAL A 135 20.71 -3.18 -4.50
CA VAL A 135 21.46 -3.10 -5.77
C VAL A 135 20.67 -2.36 -6.85
N GLU A 136 19.35 -2.49 -6.87
CA GLU A 136 18.47 -1.78 -7.79
C GLU A 136 18.60 -0.26 -7.64
N GLN A 137 18.68 0.25 -6.39
CA GLN A 137 18.95 1.67 -6.14
C GLN A 137 20.31 2.13 -6.68
N MET A 138 21.30 1.24 -6.74
CA MET A 138 22.63 1.57 -7.27
C MET A 138 22.66 1.60 -8.81
N LYS A 139 21.68 0.98 -9.49
CA LYS A 139 21.59 0.94 -10.95
C LYS A 139 21.40 2.35 -11.55
N ASP A 140 20.66 3.21 -10.86
CA ASP A 140 20.31 4.55 -11.36
C ASP A 140 21.36 5.63 -11.03
N VAL A 141 22.42 5.28 -10.31
CA VAL A 141 23.45 6.26 -9.92
C VAL A 141 24.24 6.77 -11.14
N VAL A 142 24.44 5.92 -12.15
CA VAL A 142 25.18 6.31 -13.38
C VAL A 142 24.36 7.33 -14.18
N SER A 143 23.09 7.06 -14.44
CA SER A 143 22.21 7.98 -15.16
C SER A 143 21.96 9.28 -14.39
N LEU A 144 21.84 9.21 -13.06
CA LEU A 144 21.74 10.41 -12.22
C LEU A 144 23.00 11.26 -12.30
N THR A 145 24.18 10.64 -12.29
CA THR A 145 25.46 11.36 -12.38
C THR A 145 25.61 12.03 -13.74
N GLU A 146 25.31 11.32 -14.83
CA GLU A 146 25.29 11.90 -16.18
C GLU A 146 24.28 13.06 -16.27
N GLY A 147 23.10 12.89 -15.68
CA GLY A 147 22.08 13.94 -15.59
C GLY A 147 22.56 15.17 -14.83
N LEU A 148 23.29 15.01 -13.71
CA LEU A 148 23.87 16.12 -12.95
C LEU A 148 24.95 16.87 -13.74
N PHE A 149 25.79 16.16 -14.50
CA PHE A 149 26.78 16.80 -15.37
C PHE A 149 26.13 17.52 -16.55
N ALA A 150 25.10 16.93 -17.16
CA ALA A 150 24.32 17.57 -18.22
C ALA A 150 23.63 18.84 -17.70
N LEU A 151 22.95 18.76 -16.55
CA LEU A 151 22.31 19.91 -15.90
C LEU A 151 23.30 21.03 -15.59
N SER A 152 24.49 20.69 -15.08
CA SER A 152 25.56 21.66 -14.83
C SER A 152 26.01 22.37 -16.11
N LYS A 153 26.19 21.61 -17.20
CA LYS A 153 26.57 22.16 -18.52
C LYS A 153 25.48 23.06 -19.11
N GLU A 154 24.22 22.64 -19.05
CA GLU A 154 23.07 23.42 -19.50
C GLU A 154 22.90 24.69 -18.68
N THR A 155 23.09 24.62 -17.35
CA THR A 155 23.04 25.80 -16.47
C THR A 155 24.09 26.83 -16.87
N ALA A 156 25.34 26.41 -17.09
CA ALA A 156 26.41 27.32 -17.51
C ALA A 156 26.12 27.97 -18.88
N GLN A 157 25.54 27.22 -19.83
CA GLN A 157 25.12 27.75 -21.12
C GLN A 157 24.01 28.80 -20.97
N LEU A 158 22.94 28.45 -20.24
CA LEU A 158 21.81 29.35 -20.00
C LEU A 158 22.21 30.61 -19.24
N GLU A 159 23.11 30.52 -18.26
CA GLU A 159 23.66 31.69 -17.56
C GLU A 159 24.41 32.62 -18.51
N SER A 160 25.23 32.06 -19.42
CA SER A 160 25.97 32.84 -20.42
C SER A 160 25.04 33.54 -21.41
N GLU A 161 24.02 32.86 -21.90
CA GLU A 161 23.02 33.42 -22.82
C GLU A 161 22.18 34.50 -22.12
N ALA A 162 21.75 34.23 -20.89
CA ALA A 162 21.02 35.20 -20.08
C ALA A 162 21.86 36.46 -19.81
N PHE A 163 23.17 36.31 -19.58
CA PHE A 163 24.07 37.44 -19.37
C PHE A 163 24.23 38.30 -20.63
N VAL A 164 24.41 37.67 -21.80
CA VAL A 164 24.48 38.39 -23.09
C VAL A 164 23.16 39.10 -23.39
N GLN A 165 22.03 38.44 -23.17
CA GLN A 165 20.72 39.03 -23.42
C GLN A 165 20.45 40.21 -22.48
N LYS A 166 20.82 40.10 -21.20
CA LYS A 166 20.74 41.22 -20.24
C LYS A 166 21.57 42.41 -20.69
N GLN A 167 22.80 42.20 -21.18
CA GLN A 167 23.64 43.28 -21.70
C GLN A 167 23.00 43.96 -22.93
N LYS A 168 22.44 43.18 -23.86
CA LYS A 168 21.73 43.73 -25.03
C LYS A 168 20.53 44.58 -24.63
N VAL A 169 19.72 44.10 -23.67
CA VAL A 169 18.55 44.83 -23.17
C VAL A 169 18.98 46.11 -22.44
N ALA A 170 20.02 46.05 -21.61
CA ALA A 170 20.56 47.21 -20.91
C ALA A 170 21.06 48.28 -21.90
N LEU A 171 21.81 47.87 -22.93
CA LEU A 171 22.26 48.80 -23.97
C LEU A 171 21.08 49.39 -24.76
N ALA A 172 20.09 48.56 -25.11
CA ALA A 172 18.89 49.03 -25.79
C ALA A 172 18.08 50.03 -24.95
N SER A 173 17.99 49.83 -23.62
CA SER A 173 17.32 50.78 -22.73
C SER A 173 18.07 52.10 -22.59
N GLU A 174 19.40 52.07 -22.52
CA GLU A 174 20.21 53.29 -22.49
C GLU A 174 20.08 54.08 -23.80
N LEU A 175 20.16 53.40 -24.95
CA LEU A 175 19.97 54.04 -26.25
C LEU A 175 18.56 54.62 -26.41
N LYS A 176 17.54 53.91 -25.94
CA LYS A 176 16.17 54.42 -25.92
C LYS A 176 16.04 55.65 -25.02
N SER A 177 16.64 55.63 -23.83
CA SER A 177 16.63 56.77 -22.90
C SER A 177 17.25 58.01 -23.53
N VAL A 178 18.40 57.84 -24.21
CA VAL A 178 19.04 58.92 -24.97
C VAL A 178 18.11 59.42 -26.07
N LEU A 179 17.56 58.54 -26.90
CA LEU A 179 16.65 58.94 -27.98
C LEU A 179 15.39 59.66 -27.48
N ASP A 180 14.76 59.15 -26.42
CA ASP A 180 13.60 59.76 -25.79
C ASP A 180 13.96 61.16 -25.23
N SER A 181 15.19 61.35 -24.73
CA SER A 181 15.68 62.67 -24.30
C SER A 181 15.84 63.66 -25.46
N TRP A 182 16.32 63.20 -26.63
CA TRP A 182 16.43 64.02 -27.84
C TRP A 182 15.05 64.41 -28.36
N VAL A 183 14.11 63.46 -28.41
CA VAL A 183 12.73 63.73 -28.82
C VAL A 183 12.07 64.74 -27.87
N ARG A 184 12.28 64.59 -26.56
CA ARG A 184 11.78 65.57 -25.58
C ARG A 184 12.39 66.95 -25.78
N PHE A 185 13.69 67.04 -26.05
CA PHE A 185 14.36 68.31 -26.35
C PHE A 185 13.81 68.95 -27.63
N GLU A 186 13.61 68.18 -28.70
CA GLU A 186 13.03 68.67 -29.95
C GLU A 186 11.60 69.19 -29.75
N GLN A 187 10.78 68.43 -29.01
CA GLN A 187 9.42 68.84 -28.69
C GLN A 187 9.41 70.14 -27.86
N GLN A 188 10.29 70.27 -26.87
CA GLN A 188 10.43 71.48 -26.06
C GLN A 188 10.90 72.69 -26.88
N GLN A 189 11.80 72.49 -27.85
CA GLN A 189 12.22 73.55 -28.77
C GLN A 189 11.08 73.99 -29.68
N LYS A 190 10.34 73.03 -30.28
CA LYS A 190 9.16 73.35 -31.10
C LYS A 190 8.10 74.10 -30.32
N GLU A 191 7.81 73.69 -29.08
CA GLU A 191 6.86 74.38 -28.20
C GLU A 191 7.34 75.80 -27.84
N SER A 192 8.65 75.97 -27.60
CA SER A 192 9.24 77.28 -27.29
C SER A 192 9.21 78.22 -28.50
N GLU A 193 9.55 77.73 -29.68
CA GLU A 193 9.46 78.47 -30.96
C GLU A 193 8.01 78.84 -31.27
N GLN A 194 7.06 77.92 -31.09
CA GLN A 194 5.63 78.21 -31.27
C GLN A 194 5.15 79.27 -30.27
N ALA A 195 5.59 79.21 -29.01
CA ALA A 195 5.26 80.21 -28.01
C ALA A 195 5.86 81.59 -28.35
N GLU A 196 7.11 81.64 -28.83
CA GLU A 196 7.76 82.88 -29.27
C GLU A 196 7.09 83.46 -30.52
N LEU A 197 6.80 82.63 -31.53
CA LEU A 197 6.05 83.02 -32.72
C LEU A 197 4.68 83.56 -32.35
N ALA A 198 3.93 82.86 -31.49
CA ALA A 198 2.62 83.29 -31.02
C ALA A 198 2.71 84.65 -30.29
N ARG A 199 3.68 84.84 -29.38
CA ARG A 199 3.91 86.14 -28.73
C ARG A 199 4.23 87.24 -29.75
N SER A 200 5.14 86.98 -30.69
CA SER A 200 5.52 87.96 -31.71
C SER A 200 4.35 88.36 -32.64
N VAL A 201 3.48 87.40 -32.97
CA VAL A 201 2.28 87.64 -33.78
C VAL A 201 1.26 88.42 -32.97
N ILE A 202 1.00 88.04 -31.71
CA ILE A 202 0.10 88.77 -30.82
C ILE A 202 0.60 90.21 -30.64
N ASP A 203 1.89 90.43 -30.37
CA ASP A 203 2.47 91.76 -30.21
C ASP A 203 2.38 92.61 -31.49
N LYS A 204 2.65 92.01 -32.67
CA LYS A 204 2.48 92.68 -33.97
C LYS A 204 1.02 93.03 -34.25
N VAL A 205 0.05 92.17 -33.91
CA VAL A 205 -1.38 92.44 -34.06
C VAL A 205 -1.82 93.54 -33.08
N LEU A 206 -1.39 93.49 -31.82
CA LEU A 206 -1.67 94.55 -30.85
C LEU A 206 -1.06 95.90 -31.27
N ALA A 207 0.12 95.90 -31.89
CA ALA A 207 0.72 97.09 -32.45
C ALA A 207 -0.03 97.60 -33.69
N SER A 208 -0.44 96.71 -34.61
CA SER A 208 -1.20 97.11 -35.80
C SER A 208 -2.61 97.60 -35.46
N LEU A 209 -3.23 97.15 -34.37
CA LEU A 209 -4.50 97.68 -33.86
C LEU A 209 -4.38 99.10 -33.29
N LYS A 210 -3.18 99.55 -32.93
CA LYS A 210 -2.92 100.93 -32.49
C LYS A 210 -2.71 101.91 -33.64
N ASP A 211 -2.51 101.41 -34.87
CA ASP A 211 -2.24 102.23 -36.04
C ASP A 211 -3.55 102.87 -36.56
N GLU A 212 -3.51 104.15 -36.93
CA GLU A 212 -4.74 104.93 -37.20
C GLU A 212 -5.43 104.47 -38.50
N LYS A 213 -4.65 103.98 -39.47
CA LYS A 213 -5.14 103.50 -40.76
C LYS A 213 -5.98 102.23 -40.61
N THR A 214 -5.49 101.25 -39.85
CA THR A 214 -6.20 100.00 -39.57
C THR A 214 -7.42 100.23 -38.69
N GLN A 215 -7.39 101.15 -37.72
CA GLN A 215 -8.60 101.52 -36.97
C GLN A 215 -9.70 102.10 -37.87
N ARG A 216 -9.33 102.98 -38.80
CA ARG A 216 -10.27 103.52 -39.80
C ARG A 216 -10.81 102.43 -40.72
N ASP A 217 -9.95 101.52 -41.20
CA ASP A 217 -10.38 100.40 -42.04
C ASP A 217 -11.29 99.41 -41.27
N ILE A 218 -11.03 99.15 -39.99
CA ILE A 218 -11.91 98.33 -39.13
C ILE A 218 -13.26 99.02 -38.92
N LEU A 219 -13.27 100.33 -38.65
CA LEU A 219 -14.50 101.12 -38.53
C LEU A 219 -15.32 101.09 -39.84
N ASN A 220 -14.65 101.26 -40.99
CA ASN A 220 -15.29 101.21 -42.29
C ASN A 220 -15.86 99.81 -42.61
N ASN A 221 -15.13 98.74 -42.29
CA ASN A 221 -15.62 97.37 -42.44
C ASN A 221 -16.77 97.07 -41.47
N ALA A 222 -16.71 97.54 -40.22
CA ALA A 222 -17.81 97.38 -39.27
C ALA A 222 -19.08 98.14 -39.72
N ILE A 223 -18.93 99.33 -40.32
CA ILE A 223 -20.04 100.05 -40.94
C ILE A 223 -20.58 99.27 -42.15
N ALA A 224 -19.70 98.71 -42.99
CA ALA A 224 -20.11 97.89 -44.13
C ALA A 224 -20.84 96.60 -43.69
N ASP A 225 -20.38 95.94 -42.63
CA ASP A 225 -21.01 94.75 -42.05
C ASP A 225 -22.38 95.09 -41.43
N ILE A 226 -22.50 96.24 -40.76
CA ILE A 226 -23.79 96.76 -40.28
C ILE A 226 -24.71 97.07 -41.45
N GLU A 227 -24.21 97.74 -42.50
CA GLU A 227 -25.00 98.01 -43.71
C GLU A 227 -25.43 96.71 -44.40
N GLN A 228 -24.61 95.66 -44.37
CA GLN A 228 -24.94 94.35 -44.94
C GLN A 228 -25.93 93.58 -44.06
N LEU A 229 -25.83 93.66 -42.73
CA LEU A 229 -26.82 93.13 -41.78
C LEU A 229 -28.18 93.84 -41.89
N VAL A 230 -28.17 95.16 -42.12
CA VAL A 230 -29.36 95.97 -42.38
C VAL A 230 -29.98 95.64 -43.75
N LYS A 231 -29.15 95.42 -44.79
CA LYS A 231 -29.61 94.98 -46.12
C LYS A 231 -30.12 93.53 -46.12
N SER A 232 -29.55 92.66 -45.29
CA SER A 232 -29.97 91.26 -45.16
C SER A 232 -31.09 91.03 -44.14
N LYS A 233 -31.58 92.08 -43.49
CA LYS A 233 -32.79 92.08 -42.64
C LYS A 233 -32.75 91.05 -41.50
N GLN A 234 -31.60 90.96 -40.82
CA GLN A 234 -31.47 90.22 -39.56
C GLN A 234 -31.51 91.12 -38.31
N ILE A 235 -31.92 92.38 -38.47
CA ILE A 235 -32.57 93.22 -37.45
C ILE A 235 -33.75 93.92 -38.13
#